data_AF-A0A9P0QGF9-F1
#
_entry.id   AF-A0A9P0QGF9-F1
#
_cell.length_a   1.000
_cell.length_b   1.000
_cell.length_c   1.000
_cell.angle_alpha   90.00
_cell.angle_beta   90.00
_cell.angle_gamma   90.00
#
_symmetry.space_group_name_H-M   'P 1'
#
loop_
_entity.id
_entity.type
_entity.pdbx_description
1 polymer ?
#
loop_
_entity_poly.entity_id
_entity_poly.type
_entity_poly.pdbx_seq_one_letter_code
_entity_poly.pdbx_strand_id
1 'polypeptide(L)'
;MIRSHVSENPDEHPFNILPYAVQCYNSTRNKTTGFTLYELVFGHTSGRPPEHVYLEKELMSKYVRDIRNKLEYYYQIARVRTDEQKKKAKIRFDSRVSPNLQSYKVSDKVFVKQSQISNKLQNKFDGPFEITQVFENSALLKNPETNRISKVNFDRLKPCFET
;
A
#
# COMPACT_ATOMS: atom_id res chain seq x y z
N MET A 1 15.45 4.48 10.82
CA MET A 1 15.50 5.88 11.27
C MET A 1 14.79 6.05 12.61
N ILE A 2 13.45 6.12 12.71
CA ILE A 2 12.78 6.29 14.02
C ILE A 2 13.18 5.21 15.04
N ARG A 3 13.15 3.93 14.66
CA ARG A 3 13.60 2.84 15.55
C ARG A 3 15.07 2.93 15.96
N SER A 4 15.94 3.43 15.07
CA SER A 4 17.38 3.60 15.36
C SER A 4 17.59 4.74 16.35
N HIS A 5 16.89 5.86 16.13
CA HIS A 5 16.93 7.01 17.01
C HIS A 5 16.46 6.67 18.42
N VAL A 6 15.37 5.91 18.55
CA VAL A 6 14.83 5.46 19.84
C VAL A 6 15.78 4.46 20.54
N SER A 7 16.50 3.62 19.79
CA SER A 7 17.50 2.74 20.42
C SER A 7 18.73 3.50 20.92
N GLU A 8 19.08 4.63 20.28
CA GLU A 8 20.21 5.48 20.66
C GLU A 8 19.81 6.47 21.77
N ASN A 9 18.57 6.93 21.79
CA ASN A 9 18.02 7.90 22.74
C ASN A 9 16.70 7.39 23.35
N PRO A 10 16.76 6.50 24.36
CA PRO A 10 15.56 5.89 24.94
C PRO A 10 14.66 6.87 25.70
N ASP A 11 15.25 7.94 26.23
CA ASP A 11 14.56 8.93 27.08
C ASP A 11 13.78 9.96 26.26
N GLU A 12 14.02 10.04 24.95
CA GLU A 12 13.33 10.98 24.07
C GLU A 12 12.02 10.40 23.54
N HIS A 13 10.98 11.25 23.50
CA HIS A 13 9.71 10.85 22.91
C HIS A 13 9.87 10.56 21.40
N PRO A 14 9.42 9.41 20.88
CA PRO A 14 9.63 9.02 19.47
C PRO A 14 9.09 10.00 18.41
N PHE A 15 8.18 10.90 18.78
CA PHE A 15 7.64 11.91 17.86
C PHE A 15 8.55 13.13 17.67
N ASN A 16 9.53 13.35 18.54
CA ASN A 16 10.44 14.50 18.41
C ASN A 16 11.28 14.42 17.13
N ILE A 17 11.61 13.20 16.67
CA ILE A 17 12.36 12.99 15.42
C ILE A 17 11.46 12.99 14.17
N LEU A 18 10.14 13.05 14.31
CA LEU A 18 9.20 12.89 13.20
C LEU A 18 9.43 13.91 12.06
N PRO A 19 9.65 15.22 12.32
CA PRO A 19 9.92 16.18 11.24
C PRO A 19 11.16 15.82 10.42
N TYR A 20 12.24 15.42 11.09
CA TYR A 20 13.46 14.96 10.43
C TYR A 20 13.22 13.67 9.65
N ALA A 21 12.44 12.75 10.22
CA ALA A 21 12.10 11.50 9.55
C ALA A 21 11.30 11.73 8.27
N VAL A 22 10.34 12.65 8.29
CA VAL A 22 9.56 13.05 7.10
C VAL A 22 10.47 13.69 6.06
N GLN A 23 11.36 14.60 6.48
CA GLN A 23 12.31 15.25 5.57
C GLN A 23 13.22 14.23 4.87
N CYS A 24 13.80 13.29 5.63
CA CYS A 24 14.63 12.22 5.10
C CYS A 24 13.84 11.29 4.18
N TYR A 25 12.59 10.92 4.53
CA TYR A 25 11.75 10.10 3.68
C TYR A 25 11.47 10.79 2.34
N ASN A 26 11.12 12.08 2.37
CA ASN A 26 10.79 12.84 1.18
C ASN A 26 11.98 13.08 0.24
N SER A 27 13.19 13.19 0.81
CA SER A 27 14.45 13.39 0.07
C SER A 27 15.18 12.10 -0.31
N THR A 28 14.75 10.94 0.20
CA THR A 28 15.37 9.65 -0.13
C THR A 28 14.80 9.09 -1.43
N ARG A 29 15.69 8.62 -2.31
CA ARG A 29 15.31 8.02 -3.58
C ARG A 29 14.61 6.68 -3.37
N ASN A 30 13.39 6.54 -3.86
CA ASN A 30 12.66 5.27 -3.80
C ASN A 30 13.17 4.30 -4.88
N LYS A 31 13.51 3.07 -4.50
CA LYS A 31 14.04 2.04 -5.42
C LYS A 31 13.06 1.64 -6.52
N THR A 32 11.76 1.68 -6.24
CA THR A 32 10.70 1.30 -7.18
C THR A 32 10.49 2.38 -8.24
N THR A 33 10.28 3.63 -7.82
CA THR A 33 10.01 4.73 -8.77
C THR A 33 11.30 5.30 -9.37
N GLY A 34 12.43 5.17 -8.68
CA GLY A 34 13.72 5.72 -9.08
C GLY A 34 13.86 7.22 -8.84
N PHE A 35 12.96 7.84 -8.07
CA PHE A 35 12.97 9.27 -7.73
C PHE A 35 12.65 9.48 -6.25
N THR A 36 12.99 10.65 -5.73
CA THR A 36 12.56 11.12 -4.41
C THR A 36 11.09 11.58 -4.46
N LEU A 37 10.42 11.69 -3.31
CA LEU A 37 9.06 12.22 -3.30
C LEU A 37 9.05 13.70 -3.67
N TYR A 38 10.07 14.47 -3.26
CA TYR A 38 10.19 15.87 -3.65
C TYR A 38 10.32 16.07 -5.16
N GLU A 39 11.06 15.21 -5.85
CA GLU A 39 11.12 15.26 -7.32
C GLU A 39 9.76 14.96 -7.95
N LEU A 40 9.03 13.98 -7.44
CA LEU A 40 7.72 13.60 -7.98
C LEU A 40 6.61 14.62 -7.68
N VAL A 41 6.72 15.40 -6.60
CA VAL A 41 5.69 16.38 -6.21
C VAL A 41 6.04 17.78 -6.69
N PHE A 42 7.29 18.20 -6.52
CA PHE A 42 7.74 19.58 -6.77
C PHE A 42 8.66 19.71 -7.98
N GLY A 43 9.11 18.61 -8.59
CA GLY A 43 10.01 18.65 -9.75
C GLY A 43 11.48 18.95 -9.39
N HIS A 44 11.82 18.99 -8.10
CA HIS A 44 13.19 19.23 -7.61
C HIS A 44 13.47 18.50 -6.28
N THR A 45 14.75 18.30 -5.97
CA THR A 45 15.19 17.43 -4.87
C THR A 45 15.25 18.11 -3.49
N SER A 46 15.19 19.45 -3.42
CA SER A 46 15.35 20.22 -2.18
C SER A 46 14.05 20.92 -1.74
N GLY A 47 13.88 21.18 -0.44
CA GLY A 47 12.81 22.04 0.07
C GLY A 47 13.06 23.54 -0.12
N ARG A 48 13.88 23.95 -1.11
CA ARG A 48 14.17 25.39 -1.32
C ARG A 48 13.01 26.05 -2.07
N PRO A 49 12.53 27.21 -1.60
CA PRO A 49 11.51 27.96 -2.31
C PRO A 49 12.02 28.37 -3.71
N PRO A 50 11.19 28.20 -4.76
CA PRO A 50 11.52 28.59 -6.13
C PRO A 50 11.89 30.07 -6.30
N GLU A 51 11.31 30.90 -5.44
CA GLU A 51 11.39 32.36 -5.45
C GLU A 51 12.82 32.88 -5.30
N HIS A 52 13.73 32.09 -4.70
CA HIS A 52 15.13 32.50 -4.55
C HIS A 52 15.95 32.42 -5.84
N VAL A 53 15.48 31.72 -6.88
CA VAL A 53 16.27 31.50 -8.11
C VAL A 53 15.83 32.41 -9.26
N TYR A 54 14.60 32.93 -9.21
CA TYR A 54 14.02 33.72 -10.29
C TYR A 54 13.38 34.96 -9.68
N LEU A 55 14.02 36.13 -9.80
CA LEU A 55 13.46 37.39 -9.28
C LEU A 55 12.69 38.18 -10.35
N GLU A 56 12.82 37.79 -11.63
CA GLU A 56 12.20 38.49 -12.75
C GLU A 56 10.99 37.72 -13.32
N LYS A 57 9.96 38.46 -13.74
CA LYS A 57 8.70 37.91 -14.25
C LYS A 57 8.89 37.03 -15.50
N GLU A 58 9.84 37.35 -16.37
CA GLU A 58 10.16 36.53 -17.54
C GLU A 58 10.76 35.18 -17.15
N LEU A 59 11.61 35.16 -16.12
CA LEU A 59 12.22 33.96 -15.58
C LEU A 59 11.20 33.00 -14.94
N MET A 60 10.11 33.52 -14.37
CA MET A 60 9.02 32.70 -13.82
C MET A 60 8.29 31.88 -14.87
N SER A 61 8.02 32.46 -16.04
CA SER A 61 7.35 31.76 -17.13
C SER A 61 8.16 30.56 -17.63
N LYS A 62 9.48 30.76 -17.75
CA LYS A 62 10.45 29.71 -18.10
C LYS A 62 10.49 28.63 -17.02
N TYR A 63 10.55 29.02 -15.75
CA TYR A 63 10.55 28.08 -14.64
C TYR A 63 9.32 27.16 -14.61
N VAL A 64 8.11 27.72 -14.77
CA VAL A 64 6.87 26.93 -14.80
C VAL A 64 6.89 25.92 -15.94
N ARG A 65 7.35 26.32 -17.13
CA ARG A 65 7.49 25.43 -18.28
C ARG A 65 8.50 24.31 -18.00
N ASP A 66 9.66 24.65 -17.46
CA ASP A 66 10.73 23.69 -17.17
C ASP A 66 10.30 22.67 -16.11
N ILE A 67 9.54 23.10 -15.09
CA ILE A 67 8.96 22.18 -14.09
C ILE A 67 7.94 21.24 -14.69
N ARG A 68 7.03 21.74 -15.53
CA ARG A 68 6.03 20.87 -16.18
C ARG A 68 6.71 19.78 -17.00
N ASN A 69 7.71 20.16 -17.79
CA ASN A 69 8.49 19.22 -18.58
C ASN A 69 9.23 18.19 -17.71
N LYS A 70 9.83 18.63 -16.59
CA LYS A 70 10.50 17.72 -15.63
C LYS A 70 9.53 16.74 -14.98
N LEU A 71 8.38 17.23 -14.51
CA LEU A 71 7.37 16.40 -13.87
C LEU A 71 6.81 15.35 -14.84
N GLU A 72 6.52 15.76 -16.09
CA GLU A 72 6.08 14.84 -17.12
C GLU A 72 7.11 13.72 -17.35
N TYR A 73 8.38 14.09 -17.50
CA TYR A 73 9.48 13.13 -17.62
C TYR A 73 9.60 12.19 -16.41
N TYR A 74 9.54 12.73 -15.18
CA TYR A 74 9.61 11.92 -13.96
C TYR A 74 8.44 10.94 -13.87
N TYR A 75 7.22 11.36 -14.15
CA TYR A 75 6.05 10.49 -14.10
C TYR A 75 6.08 9.40 -15.17
N GLN A 76 6.52 9.72 -16.39
CA GLN A 76 6.68 8.72 -17.45
C GLN A 76 7.63 7.61 -17.01
N ILE A 77 8.82 7.97 -16.51
CA ILE A 77 9.82 6.99 -16.06
C ILE A 77 9.34 6.24 -14.81
N ALA A 78 8.79 6.95 -13.83
CA ALA A 78 8.31 6.35 -12.59
C ALA A 78 7.23 5.31 -12.86
N ARG A 79 6.34 5.57 -13.83
CA ARG A 79 5.29 4.63 -14.25
C ARG A 79 5.89 3.36 -14.85
N VAL A 80 6.80 3.50 -15.82
CA VAL A 80 7.47 2.35 -16.45
C VAL A 80 8.17 1.48 -15.40
N ARG A 81 8.98 2.09 -14.53
CA ARG A 81 9.69 1.36 -13.46
C ARG A 81 8.74 0.69 -12.47
N THR A 82 7.68 1.39 -12.08
CA THR A 82 6.68 0.85 -11.16
C THR A 82 5.99 -0.37 -11.78
N ASP A 83 5.64 -0.32 -13.05
CA ASP A 83 4.98 -1.43 -13.75
C ASP A 83 5.92 -2.62 -13.93
N GLU A 84 7.21 -2.40 -14.24
CA GLU A 84 8.23 -3.45 -14.23
C GLU A 84 8.39 -4.09 -12.84
N GLN A 85 8.44 -3.28 -11.80
CA GLN A 85 8.59 -3.78 -10.44
C GLN A 85 7.34 -4.55 -9.98
N LYS A 86 6.14 -4.12 -10.38
CA LYS A 86 4.89 -4.85 -10.17
C LYS A 86 4.93 -6.22 -10.86
N LYS A 87 5.36 -6.30 -12.12
CA LYS A 87 5.51 -7.58 -12.85
C LYS A 87 6.48 -8.52 -12.13
N LYS A 88 7.65 -8.02 -11.71
CA LYS A 88 8.63 -8.79 -10.93
C LYS A 88 8.07 -9.24 -9.58
N ALA A 89 7.32 -8.38 -8.89
CA ALA A 89 6.67 -8.72 -7.63
C ALA A 89 5.62 -9.82 -7.83
N LYS A 90 4.80 -9.74 -8.89
CA LYS A 90 3.81 -10.75 -9.25
C LYS A 90 4.46 -12.11 -9.49
N ILE A 91 5.49 -12.18 -10.33
CA ILE A 91 6.21 -13.45 -10.61
C ILE A 91 6.74 -14.08 -9.31
N ARG A 92 7.37 -13.27 -8.44
CA ARG A 92 7.87 -13.77 -7.15
C ARG A 92 6.76 -14.24 -6.23
N PHE A 93 5.62 -13.55 -6.22
CA PHE A 93 4.46 -13.96 -5.45
C PHE A 93 3.91 -15.28 -5.98
N ASP A 94 3.60 -15.35 -7.27
CA ASP A 94 3.06 -16.54 -7.94
C ASP A 94 3.99 -17.76 -7.77
N SER A 95 5.31 -17.58 -7.75
CA SER A 95 6.27 -18.67 -7.49
C SER A 95 6.27 -19.21 -6.06
N ARG A 96 5.81 -18.42 -5.08
CA ARG A 96 5.78 -18.79 -3.66
C ARG A 96 4.42 -19.29 -3.20
N VAL A 97 3.36 -18.91 -3.92
CA VAL A 97 2.01 -19.35 -3.62
C VAL A 97 1.89 -20.82 -3.97
N SER A 98 1.34 -21.61 -3.03
CA SER A 98 1.05 -23.02 -3.28
C SER A 98 0.08 -23.15 -4.45
N PRO A 99 0.31 -24.05 -5.42
CA PRO A 99 -0.62 -24.29 -6.54
C PRO A 99 -1.99 -24.78 -6.08
N ASN A 100 -2.11 -25.24 -4.83
CA ASN A 100 -3.37 -25.65 -4.20
C ASN A 100 -4.12 -24.45 -3.61
N LEU A 101 -4.21 -23.34 -4.35
CA LEU A 101 -5.06 -22.23 -3.93
C LEU A 101 -6.52 -22.71 -4.05
N GLN A 102 -7.20 -22.88 -2.92
CA GLN A 102 -8.57 -23.36 -2.85
C GLN A 102 -9.47 -22.48 -3.73
N SER A 103 -10.01 -23.03 -4.82
CA SER A 103 -10.96 -22.32 -5.67
C SER A 103 -12.32 -22.31 -4.98
N TYR A 104 -12.79 -21.12 -4.59
CA TYR A 104 -14.13 -20.95 -4.04
C TYR A 104 -15.16 -20.83 -5.16
N LYS A 105 -16.31 -21.49 -4.99
CA LYS A 105 -17.46 -21.40 -5.88
C LYS A 105 -18.63 -20.70 -5.19
N VAL A 106 -19.57 -20.23 -6.00
CA VAL A 106 -20.85 -19.72 -5.50
C VAL A 106 -21.56 -20.86 -4.77
N SER A 107 -22.18 -20.52 -3.64
CA SER A 107 -22.83 -21.41 -2.67
C SER A 107 -21.93 -22.30 -1.83
N ASP A 108 -20.60 -22.14 -1.87
CA ASP A 108 -19.72 -22.78 -0.90
C ASP A 108 -19.91 -22.18 0.50
N LYS A 109 -19.88 -23.03 1.53
CA LYS A 109 -19.85 -22.61 2.93
C LYS A 109 -18.41 -22.35 3.37
N VAL A 110 -18.18 -21.18 3.96
CA VAL A 110 -16.85 -20.74 4.40
C VAL A 110 -16.89 -20.11 5.79
N PHE A 111 -15.78 -20.26 6.52
CA PHE A 111 -15.53 -19.53 7.74
C PHE A 111 -14.68 -18.29 7.47
N VAL A 112 -14.95 -17.21 8.21
CA VAL A 112 -14.21 -15.94 8.11
C VAL A 112 -13.34 -15.77 9.34
N LYS A 113 -12.06 -15.49 9.14
CA LYS A 113 -11.14 -15.11 10.22
C LYS A 113 -11.51 -13.75 10.80
N GLN A 114 -11.78 -13.68 12.09
CA GLN A 114 -12.05 -12.41 12.79
C GLN A 114 -10.80 -11.52 12.81
N SER A 115 -10.97 -10.21 12.57
CA SER A 115 -9.86 -9.25 12.58
C SER A 115 -9.42 -8.88 13.99
N GLN A 116 -10.35 -8.91 14.95
CA GLN A 116 -10.13 -8.54 16.34
C GLN A 116 -10.47 -9.75 17.19
N ILE A 117 -9.50 -10.23 17.97
CA ILE A 117 -9.72 -11.28 18.95
C ILE A 117 -9.89 -10.55 20.30
N SER A 118 -11.11 -10.44 20.79
CA SER A 118 -11.38 -9.78 22.08
C SER A 118 -10.98 -10.66 23.26
N ASN A 119 -11.16 -11.99 23.15
CA ASN A 119 -10.84 -12.97 24.18
C ASN A 119 -9.92 -14.08 23.66
N LYS A 120 -8.91 -14.45 24.48
CA LYS A 120 -7.93 -15.51 24.13
C LYS A 120 -8.59 -16.87 23.84
N LEU A 121 -9.74 -17.15 24.44
CA LEU A 121 -10.49 -18.40 24.31
C LEU A 121 -11.53 -18.37 23.18
N GLN A 122 -11.77 -17.22 22.54
CA GLN A 122 -12.76 -17.12 21.48
C GLN A 122 -12.22 -17.77 20.19
N ASN A 123 -13.11 -18.47 19.48
CA ASN A 123 -12.79 -19.02 18.17
C ASN A 123 -12.36 -17.92 17.20
N LYS A 124 -11.22 -18.14 16.53
CA LYS A 124 -10.65 -17.17 15.57
C LYS A 124 -11.44 -17.08 14.26
N PHE A 125 -12.34 -18.03 14.04
CA PHE A 125 -13.12 -18.18 12.83
C PHE A 125 -14.60 -18.11 13.19
N ASP A 126 -15.34 -17.35 12.39
CA ASP A 126 -16.77 -17.13 12.51
C ASP A 126 -17.48 -17.69 11.28
N GLY A 127 -18.75 -18.07 11.42
CA GLY A 127 -19.55 -18.72 10.39
C GLY A 127 -20.11 -20.08 10.81
N PRO A 128 -20.70 -20.85 9.88
CA PRO A 128 -20.47 -20.80 8.43
C PRO A 128 -21.25 -19.70 7.69
N PHE A 129 -20.61 -19.11 6.68
CA PHE A 129 -21.20 -18.13 5.76
C PHE A 129 -21.28 -18.71 4.35
N GLU A 130 -22.27 -18.29 3.57
CA GLU A 130 -22.44 -18.77 2.18
C GLU A 130 -21.89 -17.75 1.18
N ILE A 131 -21.12 -18.22 0.20
CA ILE A 131 -20.64 -17.37 -0.90
C ILE A 131 -21.78 -17.08 -1.88
N THR A 132 -22.11 -15.81 -2.05
CA THR A 132 -23.11 -15.38 -3.04
C THR A 132 -22.48 -15.02 -4.38
N GLN A 133 -21.30 -14.40 -4.35
CA GLN A 133 -20.57 -13.98 -5.56
C GLN A 133 -19.08 -14.10 -5.36
N VAL A 134 -18.36 -14.44 -6.43
CA VAL A 134 -16.91 -14.61 -6.45
C VAL A 134 -16.30 -13.56 -7.38
N PHE A 135 -15.26 -12.86 -6.90
CA PHE A 135 -14.40 -11.96 -7.69
C PHE A 135 -12.99 -12.54 -7.77
N GLU A 136 -12.06 -11.81 -8.40
CA GLU A 136 -10.67 -12.26 -8.59
C GLU A 136 -9.94 -12.63 -7.29
N ASN A 137 -10.03 -11.80 -6.24
CA ASN A 137 -9.31 -11.99 -4.95
C ASN A 137 -10.23 -11.95 -3.72
N SER A 138 -11.55 -11.91 -3.93
CA SER A 138 -12.51 -11.70 -2.85
C SER A 138 -13.87 -12.31 -3.18
N ALA A 139 -14.67 -12.60 -2.16
CA ALA A 139 -16.04 -13.06 -2.31
C ALA A 139 -17.02 -12.17 -1.53
N LEU A 140 -18.27 -12.13 -1.99
CA LEU A 140 -19.40 -11.67 -1.18
C LEU A 140 -19.95 -12.86 -0.39
N LEU A 141 -20.01 -12.67 0.92
CA LEU A 141 -20.53 -13.65 1.86
C LEU A 141 -21.86 -13.17 2.40
N LYS A 142 -22.83 -14.07 2.44
CA LYS A 142 -24.10 -13.87 3.11
C LYS A 142 -24.09 -14.57 4.46
N ASN A 143 -24.46 -13.82 5.50
CA ASN A 143 -24.69 -14.39 6.81
C ASN A 143 -26.07 -15.05 6.88
N PRO A 144 -26.18 -16.36 7.17
CA PRO A 144 -27.47 -17.04 7.27
C PRO A 144 -28.34 -16.51 8.42
N GLU A 145 -27.74 -16.03 9.52
CA GLU A 145 -28.48 -15.56 10.69
C GLU A 145 -28.96 -14.12 10.55
N THR A 146 -28.14 -13.24 9.97
CA THR A 146 -28.42 -11.79 9.91
C THR A 146 -28.78 -11.29 8.52
N ASN A 147 -28.74 -12.16 7.50
CA ASN A 147 -28.88 -11.82 6.06
C ASN A 147 -27.95 -10.70 5.58
N ARG A 148 -26.92 -10.34 6.35
CA ARG A 148 -25.96 -9.30 5.97
C ARG A 148 -24.99 -9.82 4.91
N ILE A 149 -24.71 -8.97 3.92
CA ILE A 149 -23.74 -9.25 2.86
C ILE A 149 -22.44 -8.51 3.19
N SER A 150 -21.32 -9.22 3.15
CA SER A 150 -19.99 -8.65 3.41
C SER A 150 -18.99 -9.07 2.34
N LYS A 151 -18.12 -8.14 1.91
CA LYS A 151 -17.04 -8.42 0.96
C LYS A 151 -15.77 -8.79 1.73
N VAL A 152 -15.24 -9.99 1.48
CA VAL A 152 -14.07 -10.52 2.21
C VAL A 152 -13.04 -11.08 1.23
N ASN A 153 -11.75 -10.82 1.51
CA ASN A 153 -10.63 -11.36 0.73
C ASN A 153 -10.41 -12.85 1.04
N PHE A 154 -10.02 -13.64 0.04
CA PHE A 154 -9.73 -15.08 0.17
C PHE A 154 -8.71 -15.41 1.28
N ASP A 155 -7.73 -14.54 1.56
CA ASP A 155 -6.75 -14.72 2.63
C ASP A 155 -7.39 -14.87 4.02
N ARG A 156 -8.63 -14.40 4.18
CA ARG A 156 -9.39 -14.47 5.42
C ARG A 156 -10.43 -15.58 5.44
N LEU A 157 -10.59 -16.32 4.35
CA LEU A 157 -11.56 -17.40 4.24
C LEU A 157 -10.92 -18.74 4.54
N LYS A 158 -11.73 -19.65 5.09
CA LYS A 158 -11.42 -21.08 5.14
C LYS A 158 -12.64 -21.88 4.68
N PRO A 159 -12.45 -22.91 3.85
CA PRO A 159 -13.55 -23.79 3.48
C PRO A 159 -14.12 -24.49 4.71
N CYS A 160 -15.44 -24.64 4.75
CA CYS A 160 -16.13 -25.51 5.70
C CYS A 160 -16.22 -26.90 5.07
N PHE A 161 -15.50 -27.88 5.61
CA PHE A 161 -15.66 -29.28 5.21
C PHE A 161 -16.68 -29.91 6.16
N GLU A 162 -17.85 -30.28 5.63
CA GLU A 162 -18.78 -31.16 6.34
C GLU A 162 -18.23 -32.59 6.21
N THR A 163 -17.85 -33.21 7.33
CA THR A 163 -17.50 -34.63 7.44
C THR A 163 -18.74 -35.50 7.48
#